data_AF-A0A2T2UKK7-F1
#
_entry.id   AF-A0A2T2UKK7-F1
#
_cell.length_a   1.000
_cell.length_b   1.000
_cell.length_c   1.000
_cell.angle_alpha   90.00
_cell.angle_beta   90.00
_cell.angle_gamma   90.00
#
_symmetry.space_group_name_H-M   'P 1'
#
loop_
_entity.id
_entity.type
_entity.pdbx_description
1 polymer ?
#
loop_
_entity_poly.entity_id
_entity_poly.type
_entity_poly.pdbx_seq_one_letter_code
_entity_poly.pdbx_strand_id
1 'polypeptide(L)'
;MLFDGYQAGYKILHRTSIDQPRTNVYDREWDVLVVLDACRLDLLEQVEKEYSFVENTDSIFSVGSASLEWMEKTFREEYRSEVAGTAYVTGNVKSNLAFEGEELYLLDEVWKYSWDEEIGTIRPRPITDRAIRTWRDEHPERMIVHYMQPH
;
A
#
# COMPACT_ATOMS: atom_id res chain seq x y z
N MET A 1 -6.38 50.86 -1.56
CA MET A 1 -7.08 49.61 -1.24
C MET A 1 -7.09 48.80 -2.53
N LEU A 2 -6.12 47.91 -2.69
CA LEU A 2 -5.84 47.18 -3.94
C LEU A 2 -5.69 45.68 -3.63
N PHE A 3 -6.54 44.91 -4.30
CA PHE A 3 -6.36 43.60 -4.94
C PHE A 3 -5.89 42.34 -4.16
N ASP A 4 -6.71 41.30 -4.37
CA ASP A 4 -6.47 39.86 -4.25
C ASP A 4 -5.12 39.38 -4.80
N GLY A 5 -4.60 38.31 -4.23
CA GLY A 5 -3.39 37.64 -4.71
C GLY A 5 -3.20 36.21 -4.20
N TYR A 6 -4.22 35.35 -4.36
CA TYR A 6 -4.03 33.89 -4.32
C TYR A 6 -3.55 33.46 -5.72
N GLN A 7 -2.30 33.05 -5.86
CA GLN A 7 -1.78 32.46 -7.11
C GLN A 7 -1.41 31.00 -6.83
N ALA A 8 -2.35 30.13 -7.19
CA ALA A 8 -2.19 28.69 -7.27
C ALA A 8 -1.20 28.33 -8.39
N GLY A 9 -0.12 27.65 -8.05
CA GLY A 9 0.75 26.99 -9.03
C GLY A 9 0.14 25.66 -9.46
N TYR A 10 -0.64 25.65 -10.54
CA TYR A 10 -1.03 24.41 -11.22
C TYR A 10 0.19 23.84 -11.95
N LYS A 11 0.74 22.72 -11.45
CA LYS A 11 1.64 21.87 -12.23
C LYS A 11 0.79 21.07 -13.23
N ILE A 12 0.90 21.44 -14.50
CA ILE A 12 0.38 20.67 -15.63
C ILE A 12 1.24 19.40 -15.75
N LEU A 13 0.69 18.25 -15.32
CA LEU A 13 1.26 16.94 -15.62
C LEU A 13 0.86 16.55 -17.03
N HIS A 14 1.85 16.34 -17.90
CA HIS A 14 1.66 15.79 -19.24
C HIS A 14 0.96 14.43 -19.14
N ARG A 15 -0.32 14.42 -19.50
CA ARG A 15 -1.15 13.23 -19.62
C ARG A 15 -0.82 12.53 -20.94
N THR A 16 0.27 11.76 -20.95
CA THR A 16 0.42 10.66 -21.91
C THR A 16 -0.46 9.54 -21.37
N SER A 17 -1.73 9.51 -21.79
CA SER A 17 -2.65 8.44 -21.41
C SER A 17 -2.16 7.16 -22.08
N ILE A 18 -1.38 6.36 -21.38
CA ILE A 18 -1.24 4.95 -21.72
C ILE A 18 -2.57 4.33 -21.26
N ASP A 19 -3.40 3.93 -22.23
CA ASP A 19 -4.70 3.30 -22.00
C ASP A 19 -4.53 1.85 -21.55
N GLN A 20 -3.74 1.63 -20.49
CA GLN A 20 -3.64 0.34 -19.86
C GLN A 20 -4.72 0.22 -18.79
N PRO A 21 -5.47 -0.89 -18.75
CA PRO A 21 -6.49 -1.09 -17.74
C PRO A 21 -5.83 -1.14 -16.36
N ARG A 22 -6.35 -0.33 -15.43
CA ARG A 22 -5.98 -0.43 -14.01
C ARG A 22 -6.47 -1.78 -13.49
N THR A 23 -5.64 -2.45 -12.70
CA THR A 23 -5.93 -3.79 -12.16
C THR A 23 -6.01 -3.70 -10.64
N ASN A 24 -7.13 -4.14 -10.06
CA ASN A 24 -7.23 -4.27 -8.61
C ASN A 24 -6.47 -5.54 -8.18
N VAL A 25 -5.82 -5.52 -7.02
CA VAL A 25 -5.11 -6.69 -6.50
C VAL A 25 -6.07 -7.86 -6.23
N TYR A 26 -7.34 -7.61 -5.91
CA TYR A 26 -8.34 -8.65 -5.71
C TYR A 26 -8.78 -9.35 -7.01
N ASP A 27 -8.42 -8.83 -8.19
CA ASP A 27 -8.62 -9.53 -9.47
C ASP A 27 -7.58 -10.64 -9.73
N ARG A 28 -6.62 -10.82 -8.81
CA ARG A 28 -5.57 -11.84 -8.88
C ARG A 28 -5.63 -12.75 -7.65
N GLU A 29 -5.08 -13.95 -7.82
CA GLU A 29 -4.89 -14.90 -6.73
C GLU A 29 -3.60 -14.62 -5.97
N TRP A 30 -3.70 -14.53 -4.65
CA TRP A 30 -2.58 -14.36 -3.72
C TRP A 30 -3.02 -14.67 -2.29
N ASP A 31 -2.08 -15.19 -1.49
CA ASP A 31 -2.27 -15.40 -0.05
C ASP A 31 -1.73 -14.20 0.75
N VAL A 32 -0.53 -13.72 0.38
CA VAL A 32 0.13 -12.58 1.01
C VAL A 32 0.60 -11.57 -0.04
N LEU A 33 0.12 -10.34 0.05
CA LEU A 33 0.53 -9.21 -0.76
C LEU A 33 1.48 -8.31 0.02
N VAL A 34 2.72 -8.16 -0.45
CA VAL A 34 3.70 -7.22 0.12
C VAL A 34 3.73 -5.94 -0.71
N VAL A 35 3.43 -4.80 -0.06
CA VAL A 35 3.47 -3.46 -0.67
C VAL A 35 4.66 -2.70 -0.11
N LEU A 36 5.52 -2.22 -1.01
CA LEU A 36 6.67 -1.36 -0.69
C LEU A 36 6.34 0.07 -1.16
N ASP A 37 6.13 1.00 -0.23
CA ASP A 37 5.73 2.37 -0.56
C ASP A 37 6.80 3.08 -1.41
N ALA A 38 6.39 3.69 -2.52
CA ALA A 38 7.25 4.34 -3.50
C ALA A 38 8.36 3.46 -4.14
N CYS A 39 8.27 2.13 -4.03
CA CYS A 39 9.19 1.23 -4.73
C CYS A 39 8.92 1.29 -6.24
N ARG A 40 9.94 1.67 -7.00
CA ARG A 40 9.86 1.71 -8.46
C ARG A 40 10.24 0.35 -9.04
N LEU A 41 9.49 -0.06 -10.06
CA LEU A 41 9.73 -1.30 -10.80
C LEU A 41 11.17 -1.42 -11.32
N ASP A 42 11.70 -0.34 -11.92
CA ASP A 42 13.05 -0.34 -12.51
C ASP A 42 14.19 -0.49 -11.48
N LEU A 43 13.93 -0.17 -10.21
CA LEU A 43 14.87 -0.41 -9.11
C LEU A 43 14.76 -1.84 -8.59
N LEU A 44 13.56 -2.40 -8.53
CA LEU A 44 13.34 -3.80 -8.15
C LEU A 44 14.04 -4.75 -9.14
N GLU A 45 13.89 -4.49 -10.45
CA GLU A 45 14.54 -5.27 -11.52
C GLU A 45 16.08 -5.28 -11.41
N GLN A 46 16.69 -4.23 -10.84
CA GLN A 46 18.15 -4.16 -10.68
C GLN A 46 18.66 -5.09 -9.58
N VAL A 47 17.87 -5.31 -8.54
CA VAL A 47 18.26 -6.10 -7.36
C VAL A 47 17.62 -7.48 -7.32
N GLU A 48 16.65 -7.76 -8.19
CA GLU A 48 15.92 -9.05 -8.27
C GLU A 48 16.85 -10.26 -8.17
N LYS A 49 17.96 -10.25 -8.93
CA LYS A 49 18.93 -11.37 -8.98
C LYS A 49 19.68 -11.60 -7.66
N GLU A 50 19.64 -10.65 -6.73
CA GLU A 50 20.22 -10.79 -5.40
C GLU A 50 19.33 -11.62 -4.46
N TYR A 51 18.05 -11.81 -4.82
CA TYR A 51 17.05 -12.45 -3.97
C TYR A 51 16.46 -13.70 -4.64
N SER A 52 16.86 -14.89 -4.18
CA SER A 52 16.39 -16.17 -4.73
C SER A 52 14.88 -16.42 -4.63
N PHE A 53 14.17 -15.66 -3.80
CA PHE A 53 12.72 -15.75 -3.65
C PHE A 53 11.96 -14.84 -4.64
N VAL A 54 12.67 -14.04 -5.42
CA VAL A 54 12.10 -13.27 -6.53
C VAL A 54 12.48 -13.99 -7.82
N GLU A 55 11.52 -14.71 -8.40
CA GLU A 55 11.76 -15.53 -9.59
C GLU A 55 11.62 -14.74 -10.90
N ASN A 56 10.65 -13.83 -10.94
CA ASN A 56 10.37 -12.95 -12.07
C ASN A 56 9.71 -11.65 -11.60
N THR A 57 10.15 -10.52 -12.14
CA THR A 57 9.46 -9.24 -12.00
C THR A 57 8.49 -9.00 -13.17
N ASP A 58 7.21 -8.85 -12.86
CA ASP A 58 6.16 -8.41 -13.79
C ASP A 58 5.52 -7.09 -13.30
N SER A 59 4.68 -6.47 -14.13
CA SER A 59 4.06 -5.19 -13.82
C SER A 59 2.56 -5.17 -14.11
N ILE A 60 1.84 -4.43 -13.27
CA ILE A 60 0.43 -4.06 -13.47
C ILE A 60 0.23 -2.57 -13.27
N PHE A 61 -0.81 -2.03 -13.89
CA PHE A 61 -1.22 -0.65 -13.64
C PHE A 61 -2.05 -0.58 -12.36
N SER A 62 -1.47 0.07 -11.34
CA SER A 62 -2.13 0.29 -10.06
C SER A 62 -3.44 1.07 -10.19
N VAL A 63 -4.41 0.75 -9.34
CA VAL A 63 -5.67 1.50 -9.22
C VAL A 63 -5.47 2.93 -8.70
N GLY A 64 -4.37 3.21 -7.99
CA GLY A 64 -4.03 4.51 -7.43
C GLY A 64 -2.55 4.85 -7.55
N SER A 65 -2.26 6.15 -7.61
CA SER A 65 -0.89 6.71 -7.73
C SER A 65 -0.29 7.13 -6.39
N ALA A 66 -1.12 7.31 -5.37
CA ALA A 66 -0.75 7.64 -4.00
C ALA A 66 -1.43 6.65 -3.05
N SER A 67 -0.84 6.42 -1.87
CA SER A 67 -1.28 5.35 -0.97
C SER A 67 -2.75 5.50 -0.51
N LEU A 68 -3.22 6.74 -0.25
CA LEU A 68 -4.63 6.98 0.08
C LEU A 68 -5.56 6.62 -1.09
N GLU A 69 -5.27 7.13 -2.30
CA GLU A 69 -6.04 6.80 -3.52
C GLU A 69 -6.03 5.29 -3.79
N TRP A 70 -4.88 4.64 -3.57
CA TRP A 70 -4.74 3.20 -3.72
C TRP A 70 -5.63 2.44 -2.73
N MET A 71 -5.63 2.83 -1.45
CA MET A 71 -6.49 2.20 -0.45
C MET A 71 -7.97 2.37 -0.81
N GLU A 72 -8.43 3.61 -1.07
CA GLU A 72 -9.83 3.91 -1.43
C GLU A 72 -10.32 3.14 -2.67
N LYS A 73 -9.42 2.87 -3.62
CA LYS A 73 -9.74 2.14 -4.85
C LYS A 73 -9.50 0.64 -4.79
N THR A 74 -8.76 0.17 -3.79
CA THR A 74 -8.49 -1.26 -3.57
C THR A 74 -9.61 -1.88 -2.77
N PHE A 75 -9.98 -1.28 -1.64
CA PHE A 75 -11.00 -1.77 -0.71
C PHE A 75 -12.38 -1.22 -1.11
N ARG A 76 -12.91 -1.72 -2.23
CA ARG A 76 -14.22 -1.31 -2.77
C ARG A 76 -15.28 -2.33 -2.43
N GLU A 77 -16.52 -1.88 -2.35
CA GLU A 77 -17.72 -2.70 -2.11
C GLU A 77 -17.82 -3.93 -3.03
N GLU A 78 -17.33 -3.81 -4.27
CA GLU A 78 -17.31 -4.90 -5.25
C GLU A 78 -16.46 -6.11 -4.83
N TYR A 79 -15.50 -5.92 -3.91
CA TYR A 79 -14.63 -6.96 -3.34
C TYR A 79 -14.92 -7.22 -1.85
N ARG A 80 -16.12 -6.86 -1.36
CA ARG A 80 -16.44 -6.93 0.09
C ARG A 80 -16.16 -8.31 0.69
N SER A 81 -16.42 -9.40 -0.03
CA SER A 81 -16.21 -10.75 0.50
C SER A 81 -14.72 -11.02 0.77
N GLU A 82 -13.87 -10.69 -0.19
CA GLU A 82 -12.43 -10.86 -0.12
C GLU A 82 -11.83 -9.91 0.93
N VAL A 83 -12.31 -8.67 0.97
CA VAL A 83 -11.88 -7.66 1.96
C VAL A 83 -12.21 -8.11 3.39
N ALA A 84 -13.38 -8.70 3.62
CA ALA A 84 -13.79 -9.21 4.93
C ALA A 84 -12.93 -10.38 5.44
N GLY A 85 -12.24 -11.10 4.54
CA GLY A 85 -11.26 -12.15 4.87
C GLY A 85 -9.81 -11.65 4.89
N THR A 86 -9.57 -10.36 4.65
CA THR A 86 -8.23 -9.80 4.49
C THR A 86 -7.74 -9.11 5.75
N ALA A 87 -6.59 -9.55 6.28
CA ALA A 87 -5.83 -8.80 7.26
C ALA A 87 -4.96 -7.74 6.58
N TYR A 88 -4.88 -6.54 7.14
CA TYR A 88 -4.05 -5.46 6.66
C TYR A 88 -3.09 -4.97 7.76
N VAL A 89 -1.82 -5.32 7.62
CA VAL A 89 -0.74 -4.88 8.52
C VAL A 89 0.01 -3.75 7.84
N THR A 90 -0.07 -2.53 8.38
CA THR A 90 0.38 -1.34 7.65
C THR A 90 1.21 -0.36 8.50
N GLY A 91 2.31 0.11 7.91
CA GLY A 91 3.06 1.25 8.39
C GLY A 91 2.56 2.60 7.84
N ASN A 92 1.57 2.59 6.95
CA ASN A 92 1.17 3.79 6.22
C ASN A 92 0.08 4.58 6.95
N VAL A 93 0.42 5.79 7.40
CA VAL A 93 -0.45 6.71 8.15
C VAL A 93 -1.74 7.08 7.42
N LYS A 94 -1.78 6.91 6.10
CA LYS A 94 -3.00 7.16 5.31
C LYS A 94 -4.12 6.16 5.62
N SER A 95 -3.82 5.03 6.26
CA SER A 95 -4.84 4.09 6.76
C SER A 95 -5.89 4.78 7.63
N ASN A 96 -5.48 5.76 8.46
CA ASN A 96 -6.41 6.48 9.35
C ASN A 96 -7.45 7.33 8.62
N LEU A 97 -7.24 7.59 7.32
CA LEU A 97 -8.16 8.33 6.47
C LEU A 97 -8.94 7.42 5.52
N ALA A 98 -8.36 6.25 5.19
CA ALA A 98 -8.92 5.34 4.20
C ALA A 98 -10.02 4.44 4.76
N PHE A 99 -10.03 4.19 6.08
CA PHE A 99 -10.96 3.24 6.69
C PHE A 99 -11.83 3.90 7.76
N GLU A 100 -13.14 3.72 7.62
CA GLU A 100 -14.15 4.10 8.62
C GLU A 100 -14.86 2.83 9.18
N GLY A 101 -14.13 1.94 9.88
CA GLY A 101 -14.71 0.79 10.59
C GLY A 101 -14.24 -0.61 10.16
N GLU A 102 -15.03 -1.63 10.51
CA GLU A 102 -14.72 -3.09 10.41
C GLU A 102 -14.89 -3.68 9.00
N GLU A 103 -14.26 -3.10 7.98
CA GLU A 103 -14.32 -3.67 6.61
C GLU A 103 -13.37 -4.86 6.45
N LEU A 104 -12.23 -4.80 7.12
CA LEU A 104 -11.17 -5.80 7.06
C LEU A 104 -11.36 -6.85 8.15
N TYR A 105 -10.87 -8.06 7.89
CA TYR A 105 -10.73 -9.09 8.92
C TYR A 105 -9.92 -8.58 10.12
N LEU A 106 -8.83 -7.88 9.83
CA LEU A 106 -7.99 -7.21 10.82
C LEU A 106 -7.34 -5.99 10.18
N LEU A 107 -7.34 -4.85 10.87
CA LEU A 107 -6.51 -3.69 10.53
C LEU A 107 -5.50 -3.45 11.65
N ASP A 108 -4.23 -3.73 11.38
CA ASP A 108 -3.11 -3.50 12.31
C ASP A 108 -2.26 -2.32 11.83
N GLU A 109 -2.57 -1.14 12.36
CA GLU A 109 -1.89 0.11 12.07
C GLU A 109 -0.61 0.25 12.91
N VAL A 110 0.42 -0.50 12.52
CA VAL A 110 1.70 -0.62 13.25
C VAL A 110 2.35 0.74 13.52
N TRP A 111 2.17 1.71 12.59
CA TRP A 111 2.68 3.06 12.73
C TRP A 111 2.14 3.80 13.97
N LYS A 112 0.96 3.43 14.49
CA LYS A 112 0.37 4.06 15.69
C LYS A 112 1.17 3.77 16.97
N TYR A 113 1.92 2.67 17.01
CA TYR A 113 2.62 2.22 18.22
C TYR A 113 4.10 1.86 18.03
N SER A 114 4.62 1.88 16.80
CA SER A 114 6.03 1.59 16.49
C SER A 114 6.70 2.69 15.66
N TRP A 115 6.22 3.94 15.80
CA TRP A 115 6.85 5.09 15.18
C TRP A 115 8.26 5.33 15.73
N ASP A 116 9.23 5.60 14.86
CA ASP A 116 10.59 5.96 15.24
C ASP A 116 10.86 7.43 14.92
N GLU A 117 10.94 8.24 15.98
CA GLU A 117 11.17 9.69 15.90
C GLU A 117 12.55 10.05 15.33
N GLU A 118 13.55 9.16 15.42
CA GLU A 118 14.91 9.43 14.92
C GLU A 118 14.93 9.48 13.38
N ILE A 119 14.18 8.59 12.74
CA ILE A 119 14.11 8.48 11.28
C ILE A 119 12.83 9.11 10.69
N GLY A 120 11.92 9.58 11.54
CA GLY A 120 10.68 10.23 11.12
C GLY A 120 9.70 9.30 10.39
N THR A 121 9.78 8.00 10.66
CA THR A 121 8.91 6.97 10.07
C THR A 121 8.95 5.68 10.91
N ILE A 122 8.18 4.67 10.53
CA ILE A 122 8.22 3.33 11.12
C ILE A 122 9.31 2.46 10.46
N ARG A 123 10.06 1.71 11.26
CA ARG A 123 11.03 0.72 10.77
C ARG A 123 10.32 -0.49 10.12
N PRO A 124 10.96 -1.19 9.17
CA PRO A 124 10.37 -2.38 8.55
C PRO A 124 10.17 -3.54 9.53
N ARG A 125 11.08 -3.67 10.52
CA ARG A 125 11.09 -4.83 11.43
C ARG A 125 9.78 -5.01 12.24
N PRO A 126 9.24 -3.97 12.91
CA PRO A 126 7.93 -4.06 13.54
C PRO A 126 6.82 -4.56 12.61
N ILE A 127 6.78 -4.08 11.35
CA ILE A 127 5.77 -4.49 10.37
C ILE A 127 5.91 -5.98 10.04
N THR A 128 7.14 -6.45 9.78
CA THR A 128 7.42 -7.87 9.53
C THR A 128 7.05 -8.75 10.73
N ASP A 129 7.43 -8.35 11.94
CA ASP A 129 7.15 -9.12 13.16
C ASP A 129 5.64 -9.23 13.41
N ARG A 130 4.87 -8.18 13.13
CA ARG A 130 3.40 -8.18 13.22
C ARG A 130 2.76 -9.05 12.14
N ALA A 131 3.19 -8.92 10.89
CA ALA A 131 2.70 -9.75 9.79
C ALA A 131 2.87 -11.26 10.07
N ILE A 132 4.05 -11.67 10.56
CA ILE A 132 4.31 -13.08 10.90
C ILE A 132 3.39 -13.56 12.02
N ARG A 133 3.16 -12.74 13.06
CA ARG A 133 2.27 -13.10 14.18
C ARG A 133 0.82 -13.19 13.70
N THR A 134 0.33 -12.17 13.02
CA THR A 134 -1.03 -12.14 12.46
C THR A 134 -1.31 -13.37 11.61
N TRP A 135 -0.40 -13.72 10.70
CA TRP A 135 -0.58 -14.89 9.84
C TRP A 135 -0.66 -16.22 10.62
N ARG A 136 0.12 -16.35 11.69
CA ARG A 136 0.21 -17.59 12.48
C ARG A 136 -0.87 -17.72 13.53
N ASP A 137 -1.36 -16.60 14.07
CA ASP A 137 -2.23 -16.60 15.24
C ASP A 137 -3.69 -16.35 14.82
N GLU A 138 -3.94 -15.43 13.88
CA GLU A 138 -5.29 -15.04 13.47
C GLU A 138 -5.80 -15.84 12.26
N HIS A 139 -4.90 -16.41 11.44
CA HIS A 139 -5.24 -17.23 10.27
C HIS A 139 -6.21 -16.54 9.25
N PRO A 140 -5.89 -15.32 8.77
CA PRO A 140 -6.71 -14.66 7.76
C PRO A 140 -6.67 -15.44 6.43
N GLU A 141 -7.70 -15.28 5.59
CA GLU A 141 -7.70 -15.87 4.24
C GLU A 141 -6.64 -15.21 3.34
N ARG A 142 -6.47 -13.90 3.52
CA ARG A 142 -5.52 -13.07 2.76
C ARG A 142 -4.85 -12.07 3.69
N MET A 143 -3.61 -11.70 3.40
CA MET A 143 -2.91 -10.66 4.17
C MET A 143 -2.18 -9.66 3.28
N ILE A 144 -2.44 -8.37 3.50
CA ILE A 144 -1.68 -7.28 2.89
C ILE A 144 -0.70 -6.75 3.94
N VAL A 145 0.58 -6.61 3.56
CA VAL A 145 1.65 -6.07 4.41
C VAL A 145 2.24 -4.84 3.72
N HIS A 146 2.01 -3.65 4.27
CA HIS A 146 2.37 -2.39 3.63
C HIS A 146 3.47 -1.67 4.40
N TYR A 147 4.67 -1.70 3.81
CA TYR A 147 5.88 -1.07 4.30
C TYR A 147 5.96 0.37 3.83
N MET A 148 6.44 1.26 4.69
CA MET A 148 6.80 2.63 4.29
C MET A 148 8.13 2.69 3.52
N GLN A 149 8.91 1.61 3.54
CA GLN A 149 10.17 1.52 2.83
C GLN A 149 9.93 1.20 1.34
N PRO A 150 10.81 1.65 0.42
CA PRO A 150 12.12 2.26 0.65
C PRO A 150 12.14 3.77 0.93
N HIS A 151 11.00 4.42 1.16
CA HIS A 151 10.93 5.84 1.53
C HIS A 151 11.68 6.14 2.84
#